data_AF-A0A416XLQ0-F1
#
_entry.id   AF-A0A416XLQ0-F1
#
_cell.length_a   1.000
_cell.length_b   1.000
_cell.length_c   1.000
_cell.angle_alpha   90.00
_cell.angle_beta   90.00
_cell.angle_gamma   90.00
#
_symmetry.space_group_name_H-M   'P 1'
#
loop_
_entity.id
_entity.type
_entity.pdbx_description
1 polymer ?
#
loop_
_entity_poly.entity_id
_entity_poly.type
_entity_poly.pdbx_seq_one_letter_code
_entity_poly.pdbx_strand_id
1 'polypeptide(L)'
;MNRNITISQEDDNGRKKRFEFWFHENFIAVHAHGFTDNEKLAKSATRYRNIWGCWYYCFETFIPRFVFEKIFSSKECIKTFVDWFQETEEE
;
A
#
# COMPACT_ATOMS: atom_id res chain seq x y z
N MET A 1 6.51 7.54 19.24
CA MET A 1 5.57 8.31 18.39
C MET A 1 5.10 7.39 17.29
N ASN A 2 3.82 7.02 17.27
CA ASN A 2 3.25 6.30 16.13
C ASN A 2 3.08 7.30 15.00
N ARG A 3 3.97 7.24 14.00
CA ARG A 3 3.80 8.00 12.76
C ARG A 3 2.84 7.22 11.87
N ASN A 4 1.91 7.93 11.25
CA ASN A 4 1.06 7.38 10.19
C ASN A 4 1.34 8.14 8.89
N ILE A 5 1.39 7.41 7.79
CA ILE A 5 1.50 7.97 6.44
C ILE A 5 0.29 7.50 5.67
N THR A 6 -0.40 8.43 5.02
CA THR A 6 -1.50 8.12 4.11
C THR A 6 -1.14 8.63 2.73
N ILE A 7 -1.16 7.73 1.75
CA ILE A 7 -0.96 8.05 0.34
C ILE A 7 -2.32 7.86 -0.34
N SER A 8 -2.76 8.86 -1.11
CA SER A 8 -3.98 8.77 -1.90
C SER A 8 -3.65 8.83 -3.38
N GLN A 9 -4.29 7.98 -4.16
CA GLN A 9 -4.27 7.98 -5.61
C GLN A 9 -5.71 8.06 -6.13
N GLU A 10 -5.90 8.66 -7.29
CA GLU A 10 -7.19 8.75 -7.96
C GLU A 10 -7.08 8.04 -9.31
N ASP A 11 -8.06 7.20 -9.65
CA ASP A 11 -8.12 6.60 -10.99
C ASP A 11 -8.77 7.56 -12.00
N ASP A 12 -8.76 7.19 -13.29
CA ASP A 12 -9.35 8.00 -14.38
C ASP A 12 -10.86 8.22 -14.23
N ASN A 13 -11.52 7.50 -13.31
CA ASN A 13 -12.95 7.64 -13.01
C ASN A 13 -13.20 8.46 -11.74
N GLY A 14 -12.19 9.13 -11.19
CA GLY A 14 -12.29 9.94 -9.97
C GLY A 14 -12.38 9.13 -8.67
N ARG A 15 -12.10 7.81 -8.72
CA ARG A 15 -12.18 6.94 -7.54
C ARG A 15 -10.89 7.01 -6.75
N LYS A 16 -11.02 7.28 -5.46
CA LYS A 16 -9.88 7.34 -4.55
C LYS A 16 -9.48 5.95 -4.07
N LYS A 17 -8.21 5.62 -4.30
CA LYS A 17 -7.49 4.55 -3.62
C LYS A 17 -6.63 5.16 -2.53
N ARG A 18 -6.64 4.56 -1.34
CA ARG A 18 -5.82 5.00 -0.22
C ARG A 18 -4.95 3.87 0.28
N PHE A 19 -3.73 4.23 0.64
CA PHE A 19 -2.77 3.38 1.32
C PHE A 19 -2.44 4.04 2.65
N GLU A 20 -2.65 3.32 3.74
CA GLU A 20 -2.42 3.77 5.10
C GLU A 20 -1.34 2.89 5.73
N PHE A 21 -0.30 3.54 6.24
CA PHE A 21 0.83 2.90 6.89
C PHE A 21 0.90 3.38 8.33
N TRP A 22 0.81 2.47 9.30
CA TRP A 22 1.03 2.78 10.71
C TRP A 22 2.32 2.13 11.17
N PHE A 23 3.25 2.96 11.62
CA PHE A 23 4.57 2.52 12.08
C PHE A 23 4.52 2.25 13.58
N HIS A 24 4.69 0.98 13.94
CA HIS A 24 4.91 0.52 15.31
C HIS A 24 6.39 0.18 15.50
N GLU A 25 6.84 0.08 16.74
CA GLU A 25 8.23 -0.30 17.06
C GLU A 25 8.62 -1.70 16.55
N ASN A 26 7.64 -2.58 16.29
CA ASN A 26 7.87 -3.99 15.95
C ASN A 26 7.30 -4.40 14.59
N PHE A 27 6.49 -3.54 13.96
CA PHE A 27 5.87 -3.84 12.67
C PHE A 27 5.35 -2.57 11.99
N ILE A 28 5.03 -2.69 10.71
CA ILE A 28 4.26 -1.70 9.95
C ILE A 28 2.92 -2.33 9.60
N ALA A 29 1.83 -1.72 10.04
CA ALA A 29 0.50 -2.11 9.57
C ALA A 29 0.22 -1.38 8.25
N VAL A 30 -0.30 -2.10 7.26
CA VAL A 30 -0.57 -1.59 5.92
C VAL A 30 -2.02 -1.88 5.57
N HIS A 31 -2.81 -0.84 5.34
CA HIS A 31 -4.14 -0.96 4.76
C HIS A 31 -4.17 -0.32 3.37
N ALA A 32 -4.69 -1.04 2.39
CA ALA A 32 -4.92 -0.52 1.05
C ALA A 32 -6.39 -0.70 0.70
N HIS A 33 -7.13 0.40 0.54
CA HIS A 33 -8.55 0.35 0.26
C HIS A 33 -8.97 1.26 -0.87
N GLY A 34 -10.07 0.92 -1.52
CA GLY A 34 -10.63 1.69 -2.62
C GLY A 34 -11.92 1.09 -3.16
N PHE A 35 -12.36 1.66 -4.28
CA PHE A 35 -13.51 1.18 -5.03
C PHE A 35 -13.08 0.63 -6.39
N THR A 36 -13.76 -0.39 -6.89
CA THR A 36 -13.49 -1.01 -8.19
C THR A 36 -14.77 -1.60 -8.78
N ASP A 37 -14.86 -1.65 -10.11
CA ASP A 37 -15.91 -2.43 -10.79
C ASP A 37 -15.49 -3.88 -10.99
N ASN A 38 -14.22 -4.22 -10.72
CA ASN A 38 -13.71 -5.57 -10.86
C ASN A 38 -14.01 -6.40 -9.60
N GLU A 39 -15.10 -7.18 -9.67
CA GLU A 39 -15.52 -8.07 -8.59
C GLU A 39 -14.43 -9.06 -8.17
N LYS A 40 -13.66 -9.61 -9.12
CA LYS A 40 -12.59 -10.58 -8.81
C LYS A 40 -11.50 -9.95 -7.95
N LEU A 41 -11.12 -8.70 -8.26
CA LEU A 41 -10.15 -7.95 -7.48
C LEU A 41 -10.71 -7.64 -6.08
N ALA A 42 -11.98 -7.24 -5.98
CA ALA A 42 -12.57 -6.95 -4.68
C ALA A 42 -12.62 -8.20 -3.79
N LYS A 43 -13.05 -9.34 -4.34
CA LYS A 43 -13.17 -10.60 -3.61
C LYS A 43 -11.84 -11.23 -3.20
N SER A 44 -10.71 -10.79 -3.76
CA SER A 44 -9.39 -11.22 -3.30
C SER A 44 -8.88 -10.42 -2.09
N ALA A 45 -9.57 -9.34 -1.71
CA ALA A 45 -9.20 -8.51 -0.58
C ALA A 45 -9.59 -9.13 0.76
N THR A 46 -8.86 -8.76 1.82
CA THR A 46 -9.13 -9.17 3.21
C THR A 46 -10.57 -8.83 3.62
N ARG A 47 -11.06 -7.65 3.19
CA ARG A 47 -12.44 -7.21 3.35
C ARG A 47 -12.97 -6.65 2.04
N TYR A 48 -14.23 -6.92 1.73
CA TYR A 48 -14.89 -6.37 0.56
C TYR A 48 -16.40 -6.24 0.78
N ARG A 49 -17.03 -5.33 0.03
CA ARG A 49 -18.49 -5.11 0.04
C ARG A 49 -18.94 -4.46 -1.26
N ASN A 50 -20.08 -4.89 -1.81
CA ASN A 50 -20.74 -4.13 -2.87
C ASN A 50 -21.54 -2.99 -2.25
N ILE A 51 -21.28 -1.76 -2.67
CA ILE A 51 -21.93 -0.54 -2.19
C ILE A 51 -22.37 0.26 -3.42
N TRP A 52 -23.69 0.44 -3.57
CA TRP A 52 -24.29 1.22 -4.66
C TRP A 52 -23.80 0.84 -6.07
N GLY A 53 -23.62 -0.46 -6.34
CA GLY A 53 -23.20 -0.95 -7.65
C GLY A 53 -21.69 -0.96 -7.89
N CYS A 54 -20.89 -0.49 -6.95
CA CYS A 54 -19.42 -0.54 -7.01
C CYS A 54 -18.86 -1.39 -5.87
N TRP A 55 -17.74 -2.08 -6.08
CA TRP A 55 -17.12 -2.89 -5.04
C TRP A 55 -16.11 -2.09 -4.23
N TYR A 56 -16.38 -1.94 -2.94
CA TYR A 56 -15.38 -1.57 -1.96
C TYR A 56 -14.47 -2.77 -1.66
N TYR A 57 -13.17 -2.52 -1.55
CA TYR A 57 -12.17 -3.50 -1.14
C TYR A 57 -11.18 -2.89 -0.15
N CYS A 58 -10.65 -3.72 0.76
CA CYS A 58 -9.60 -3.39 1.71
C CYS A 58 -8.66 -4.58 1.89
N PHE A 59 -7.40 -4.41 1.50
CA PHE A 59 -6.30 -5.31 1.85
C PHE A 59 -5.68 -4.83 3.14
N GLU A 60 -5.50 -5.74 4.10
CA GLU A 60 -4.89 -5.45 5.40
C GLU A 60 -3.75 -6.45 5.62
N THR A 61 -2.57 -5.95 5.95
CA THR A 61 -1.42 -6.79 6.30
C THR A 61 -0.52 -6.13 7.34
N PHE A 62 0.33 -6.93 7.97
CA PHE A 62 1.38 -6.47 8.87
C PHE A 62 2.74 -6.91 8.31
N ILE A 63 3.68 -5.98 8.24
CA ILE A 63 5.07 -6.24 7.88
C ILE A 63 5.88 -6.23 9.18
N PRO A 64 6.34 -7.39 9.69
CA PRO A 64 7.19 -7.43 10.88
C PRO A 64 8.50 -6.66 10.68
N ARG A 65 9.00 -6.04 11.74
CA ARG A 65 10.21 -5.23 11.70
C ARG A 65 11.43 -5.98 11.16
N PHE A 66 11.61 -7.25 11.51
CA PHE A 66 12.72 -8.06 10.99
C PHE A 66 12.70 -8.19 9.46
N VAL A 67 11.52 -8.14 8.82
CA VAL A 67 11.38 -8.19 7.36
C VAL A 67 11.88 -6.89 6.75
N PHE A 68 11.47 -5.75 7.33
CA PHE A 68 11.97 -4.45 6.91
C PHE A 68 13.48 -4.33 7.14
N GLU A 69 13.98 -4.72 8.31
CA GLU A 69 15.42 -4.72 8.58
C GLU A 69 16.19 -5.58 7.58
N LYS A 70 15.64 -6.73 7.16
CA LYS A 70 16.22 -7.54 6.08
C LYS A 70 16.22 -6.80 4.73
N ILE A 71 15.12 -6.16 4.36
CA ILE A 71 15.02 -5.37 3.13
C ILE A 71 16.03 -4.23 3.14
N PHE A 72 16.11 -3.45 4.22
CA PHE A 72 17.05 -2.32 4.34
C PHE A 72 18.50 -2.76 4.49
N SER A 73 18.76 -3.95 5.03
CA SER A 73 20.11 -4.51 5.09
C SER A 73 20.55 -5.18 3.78
N SER A 74 19.63 -5.39 2.83
CA SER A 74 19.94 -5.99 1.54
C SER A 74 20.54 -4.95 0.60
N LYS A 75 21.77 -5.19 0.17
CA LYS A 75 22.45 -4.35 -0.84
C LYS A 75 21.66 -4.26 -2.14
N GLU A 76 20.98 -5.34 -2.53
CA GLU A 76 20.15 -5.36 -3.74
C GLU A 76 18.92 -4.46 -3.58
N CYS A 77 18.22 -4.54 -2.44
CA CYS A 77 17.06 -3.68 -2.19
C CYS A 77 17.45 -2.20 -2.06
N ILE A 78 18.58 -1.88 -1.42
CA ILE A 78 19.12 -0.51 -1.39
C ILE A 78 19.42 -0.05 -2.81
N LYS A 79 20.07 -0.88 -3.63
CA LYS A 79 20.39 -0.54 -5.01
C LYS A 79 19.12 -0.26 -5.82
N THR A 80 18.13 -1.14 -5.79
CA THR A 80 16.84 -0.93 -6.49
C THR A 80 16.14 0.34 -6.03
N PHE A 81 16.19 0.66 -4.73
CA PHE A 81 15.60 1.90 -4.23
C PHE A 81 16.34 3.15 -4.71
N VAL A 82 17.68 3.12 -4.73
CA VAL A 82 18.50 4.23 -5.23
C VAL A 82 18.29 4.42 -6.73
N ASP A 83 18.32 3.33 -7.51
CA ASP A 83 18.08 3.35 -8.95
C ASP A 83 16.70 3.97 -9.25
N TRP A 84 15.65 3.54 -8.55
CA TRP A 84 14.30 4.12 -8.68
C TRP A 84 14.24 5.61 -8.30
N PHE A 85 14.92 6.02 -7.22
CA PHE A 85 14.93 7.41 -6.78
C PHE A 85 15.65 8.33 -7.79
N GLN A 86 16.74 7.85 -8.37
CA GLN A 86 17.49 8.57 -9.40
C GLN A 86 16.70 8.69 -10.70
N GLU A 87 15.96 7.66 -11.10
CA GLU A 87 15.06 7.71 -12.25
C GLU A 87 13.92 8.74 -12.05
N THR A 88 13.45 8.96 -10.82
CA THR A 88 12.43 10.01 -10.54
C THR A 88 12.96 11.45 -10.53
N GLU A 89 14.27 11.69 -10.51
CA GLU A 89 14.85 13.04 -10.61
C GLU A 89 15.06 13.49 -12.07
N GLU A 90 14.92 12.59 -13.04
CA GLU A 90 15.09 12.87 -14.47
C GLU A 90 13.78 13.16 -15.25
N GLU A 91 12.62 13.16 -14.58
CA GLU A 91 11.31 13.59 -15.12
C GLU A 91 10.87 14.98 -14.61
#